data_AF-A0A816DLU0-F1
#
_entry.id   AF-A0A816DLU0-F1
#
_cell.length_a   1.000
_cell.length_b   1.000
_cell.length_c   1.000
_cell.angle_alpha   90.00
_cell.angle_beta   90.00
_cell.angle_gamma   90.00
#
_symmetry.space_group_name_H-M   'P 1'
#
loop_
_entity.id
_entity.type
_entity.pdbx_description
1 polymer ?
#
loop_
_entity_poly.entity_id
_entity_poly.type
_entity_poly.pdbx_seq_one_letter_code
_entity_poly.pdbx_strand_id
1 'polypeptide(L)'
;MSNEQQNNMGPVMDVTPEIQQISEHPEIKYAAIDALYRKHHEHKIHSFTEEHREKHIANWKVTQYAEEQVAYGTNYFLKVSIDDGLFIHMRIHRHKNHNKYDFYSLHEIIRHNNATCVFTEGEPLTYFNY
;
A
#
# COMPACT_ATOMS: atom_id res chain seq x y z
N MET A 1 8.10 19.15 9.25
CA MET A 1 7.71 19.69 7.93
C MET A 1 8.34 18.77 6.90
N SER A 2 7.67 17.66 6.59
CA SER A 2 8.11 16.69 5.58
C SER A 2 7.83 17.32 4.22
N ASN A 3 8.88 17.66 3.48
CA ASN A 3 8.77 18.38 2.23
C ASN A 3 8.39 17.39 1.13
N GLU A 4 7.24 17.56 0.48
CA GLU A 4 6.77 16.72 -0.64
C GLU A 4 7.79 16.67 -1.80
N GLN A 5 8.74 17.61 -1.82
CA GLN A 5 9.83 17.69 -2.79
C GLN A 5 11.09 16.88 -2.44
N GLN A 6 11.17 16.26 -1.25
CA GLN A 6 12.29 15.41 -0.83
C GLN A 6 11.77 14.04 -0.36
N ASN A 7 11.05 13.36 -1.25
CA ASN A 7 10.65 11.97 -1.02
C ASN A 7 11.63 11.05 -1.72
N ASN A 8 12.26 10.13 -0.96
CA ASN A 8 13.15 9.10 -1.53
C ASN A 8 12.41 8.18 -2.52
N MET A 9 11.08 8.17 -2.52
CA MET A 9 10.23 7.42 -3.44
C MET A 9 10.08 8.00 -4.85
N GLY A 10 10.84 9.05 -5.21
CA GLY A 10 10.68 9.71 -6.51
C GLY A 10 9.34 10.45 -6.64
N PRO A 11 8.97 10.90 -7.85
CA PRO A 11 7.71 11.61 -8.08
C PRO A 11 6.50 10.66 -8.01
N VAL A 12 5.37 11.18 -7.51
CA VAL A 12 4.08 10.47 -7.56
C VAL A 12 3.51 10.61 -8.97
N MET A 13 3.10 9.47 -9.54
CA MET A 13 2.59 9.34 -10.91
C MET A 13 1.20 8.68 -10.92
N ASP A 14 0.44 8.95 -11.98
CA ASP A 14 -0.84 8.28 -12.25
C ASP A 14 -0.62 6.82 -12.62
N VAL A 15 -1.49 5.94 -12.12
CA VAL A 15 -1.38 4.49 -12.33
C VAL A 15 -1.30 4.10 -13.81
N THR A 16 -0.32 3.25 -14.15
CA THR A 16 -0.24 2.59 -15.45
C THR A 16 -0.89 1.21 -15.42
N PRO A 17 -1.32 0.64 -16.56
CA PRO A 17 -1.88 -0.72 -16.60
C PRO A 17 -0.93 -1.78 -16.05
N GLU A 18 0.38 -1.62 -16.23
CA GLU A 18 1.40 -2.52 -15.70
C GLU A 18 1.42 -2.51 -14.16
N ILE A 19 1.37 -1.32 -13.55
CA ILE A 19 1.36 -1.20 -12.08
C ILE A 19 0.07 -1.76 -11.47
N GLN A 20 -1.08 -1.53 -12.13
CA GLN A 20 -2.34 -2.14 -11.72
C GLN A 20 -2.22 -3.67 -11.75
N GLN A 21 -1.73 -4.24 -12.86
CA GLN A 21 -1.52 -5.68 -13.00
C GLN A 21 -0.56 -6.24 -11.94
N ILE A 22 0.54 -5.52 -11.65
CA ILE A 22 1.50 -5.92 -10.61
C ILE A 22 0.79 -6.02 -9.26
N SER A 23 -0.04 -5.03 -8.91
CA SER A 23 -0.76 -5.01 -7.64
C SER A 23 -1.83 -6.11 -7.51
N GLU A 24 -2.34 -6.60 -8.63
CA GLU A 24 -3.41 -7.61 -8.68
C GLU A 24 -2.90 -9.05 -8.55
N HIS A 25 -1.59 -9.26 -8.64
CA HIS A 25 -0.98 -10.56 -8.38
C HIS A 25 -1.46 -11.11 -7.02
N PRO A 26 -2.01 -12.34 -6.98
CA PRO A 26 -2.55 -12.92 -5.75
C PRO A 26 -1.58 -12.88 -4.57
N GLU A 27 -0.29 -13.12 -4.83
CA GLU A 27 0.79 -13.09 -3.84
C GLU A 27 1.03 -11.70 -3.23
N ILE A 28 0.69 -10.62 -3.94
CA ILE A 28 0.79 -9.24 -3.45
C ILE A 28 -0.52 -8.81 -2.81
N LYS A 29 -1.61 -8.94 -3.56
CA LYS A 29 -2.93 -8.49 -3.16
C LYS A 29 -3.38 -9.16 -1.86
N TYR A 30 -3.31 -10.49 -1.79
CA TYR A 30 -3.73 -11.20 -0.59
C TYR A 30 -2.76 -11.00 0.56
N ALA A 31 -1.44 -10.89 0.31
CA ALA A 31 -0.49 -10.58 1.36
C ALA A 31 -0.74 -9.18 1.98
N ALA A 32 -1.07 -8.19 1.16
CA ALA A 32 -1.40 -6.84 1.64
C ALA A 32 -2.71 -6.82 2.45
N ILE A 33 -3.74 -7.51 1.97
CA ILE A 33 -5.00 -7.65 2.70
C ILE A 33 -4.78 -8.40 4.02
N ASP A 34 -4.07 -9.52 4.01
CA ASP A 34 -3.82 -10.30 5.23
C ASP A 34 -2.95 -9.50 6.22
N ALA A 35 -2.01 -8.68 5.73
CA ALA A 35 -1.24 -7.75 6.57
C ALA A 35 -2.14 -6.68 7.21
N LEU A 36 -3.07 -6.09 6.44
CA LEU A 36 -4.05 -5.13 6.94
C LEU A 36 -4.90 -5.75 8.05
N TYR A 37 -5.42 -6.95 7.81
CA TYR A 37 -6.26 -7.68 8.75
C TYR A 37 -5.51 -8.03 10.02
N ARG A 38 -4.28 -8.56 9.92
CA ARG A 38 -3.45 -8.88 11.08
C ARG A 38 -3.21 -7.64 11.96
N LYS A 39 -2.97 -6.48 11.34
CA LYS A 39 -2.77 -5.22 12.06
C LYS A 39 -4.04 -4.75 12.76
N HIS A 40 -5.18 -4.81 12.09
CA HIS A 40 -6.43 -4.30 12.65
C HIS A 40 -7.19 -5.28 13.53
N HIS A 41 -6.90 -6.58 13.44
CA HIS A 41 -7.48 -7.62 14.32
C HIS A 41 -7.12 -7.41 15.79
N GLU A 42 -5.97 -6.79 16.08
CA GLU A 42 -5.53 -6.47 17.45
C GLU A 42 -6.26 -5.24 18.04
N HIS A 43 -6.84 -4.38 17.20
CA HIS A 43 -7.51 -3.16 17.61
C HIS A 43 -9.03 -3.34 17.68
N LYS A 44 -9.59 -3.39 18.90
CA LYS A 44 -11.04 -3.55 19.20
C LYS A 44 -12.00 -2.52 18.58
N ILE A 45 -11.50 -1.50 17.87
CA ILE A 45 -12.28 -0.32 17.44
C ILE A 45 -12.69 -0.41 15.96
N HIS A 46 -12.03 -1.24 15.15
CA HIS A 46 -12.42 -1.50 13.76
C HIS A 46 -12.51 -3.00 13.53
N SER A 47 -13.72 -3.56 13.67
CA SER A 47 -13.95 -4.98 13.38
C SER A 47 -13.87 -5.21 11.86
N PHE A 48 -12.67 -5.44 11.34
CA PHE A 48 -12.47 -5.99 10.01
C PHE A 48 -12.94 -7.45 10.04
N THR A 49 -14.21 -7.69 9.71
CA THR A 49 -14.79 -9.03 9.57
C THR A 49 -14.36 -9.67 8.26
N GLU A 50 -14.62 -10.98 8.10
CA GLU A 50 -14.38 -11.68 6.83
C GLU A 50 -15.18 -11.07 5.66
N GLU A 51 -16.39 -10.55 5.90
CA GLU A 51 -17.18 -9.84 4.88
C GLU A 51 -16.48 -8.56 4.38
N HIS A 52 -15.80 -7.83 5.28
CA HIS A 52 -14.97 -6.70 4.86
C HIS A 52 -13.81 -7.14 3.95
N ARG A 53 -13.36 -8.40 4.04
CA ARG A 53 -12.17 -8.89 3.32
C ARG A 53 -12.51 -9.07 1.86
N GLU A 54 -13.63 -9.71 1.59
CA GLU A 54 -14.17 -9.86 0.24
C GLU A 54 -14.47 -8.50 -0.39
N LYS A 55 -15.05 -7.57 0.39
CA LYS A 55 -15.29 -6.20 -0.06
C LYS A 55 -13.99 -5.48 -0.44
N HIS A 56 -12.93 -5.61 0.35
CA HIS A 56 -11.63 -5.00 0.05
C HIS A 56 -10.96 -5.62 -1.17
N ILE A 57 -11.10 -6.93 -1.36
CA ILE A 57 -10.64 -7.61 -2.57
C ILE A 57 -11.40 -7.12 -3.79
N ALA A 58 -12.72 -6.94 -3.69
CA ALA A 58 -13.57 -6.50 -4.79
C ALA A 58 -13.34 -5.04 -5.20
N ASN A 59 -13.10 -4.15 -4.23
CA ASN A 59 -12.87 -2.72 -4.48
C ASN A 59 -11.39 -2.36 -4.71
N TRP A 60 -10.50 -3.35 -4.74
CA TRP A 60 -9.07 -3.16 -4.91
C TRP A 60 -8.72 -2.42 -6.21
N LYS A 61 -8.23 -1.18 -6.08
CA LYS A 61 -7.84 -0.36 -7.23
C LYS A 61 -6.65 0.51 -6.89
N VAL A 62 -5.56 0.43 -7.67
CA VAL A 62 -4.44 1.35 -7.52
C VAL A 62 -4.83 2.69 -8.13
N THR A 63 -4.52 3.78 -7.43
CA THR A 63 -4.82 5.14 -7.87
C THR A 63 -3.57 5.93 -8.21
N GLN A 64 -2.50 5.75 -7.43
CA GLN A 64 -1.23 6.45 -7.61
C GLN A 64 -0.07 5.53 -7.28
N TYR A 65 1.10 5.83 -7.85
CA TYR A 65 2.33 5.13 -7.51
C TYR A 65 3.55 6.03 -7.53
N ALA A 66 4.62 5.58 -6.89
CA ALA A 66 5.95 6.20 -6.95
C ALA A 66 7.03 5.10 -6.95
N GLU A 67 8.22 5.42 -7.44
CA GLU A 67 9.32 4.46 -7.62
C GLU A 67 10.62 4.93 -6.96
N GLU A 68 11.25 4.03 -6.21
CA GLU A 68 12.60 4.23 -5.65
C GLU A 68 13.55 3.18 -6.24
N GLN A 69 14.61 3.65 -6.91
CA GLN A 69 15.69 2.78 -7.37
C GLN A 69 16.62 2.43 -6.21
N VAL A 70 16.83 1.13 -5.96
CA VAL A 70 17.71 0.63 -4.89
C VAL A 70 18.77 -0.34 -5.45
N ALA A 71 19.81 -0.62 -4.67
CA ALA A 71 20.96 -1.41 -5.14
C ALA A 71 20.58 -2.78 -5.74
N TYR A 72 19.55 -3.42 -5.18
CA TYR A 72 19.11 -4.78 -5.53
C TYR A 72 17.77 -4.83 -6.25
N GLY A 73 17.22 -3.70 -6.72
CA GLY A 73 15.90 -3.68 -7.35
C GLY A 73 15.24 -2.32 -7.39
N THR A 74 13.91 -2.34 -7.43
CA THR A 74 13.07 -1.12 -7.41
C THR A 74 11.98 -1.30 -6.37
N ASN A 75 11.79 -0.31 -5.51
CA ASN A 75 10.62 -0.27 -4.63
C ASN A 75 9.51 0.53 -5.31
N TYR A 76 8.33 -0.04 -5.34
CA TYR A 76 7.11 0.61 -5.77
C TYR A 76 6.29 0.96 -4.53
N PHE A 77 5.93 2.22 -4.41
CA PHE A 77 5.00 2.72 -3.41
C PHE A 77 3.67 2.91 -4.09
N LEU A 78 2.62 2.26 -3.59
CA LEU A 78 1.29 2.25 -4.22
C LEU A 78 0.25 2.79 -3.26
N LYS A 79 -0.64 3.64 -3.77
CA LYS A 79 -1.88 4.04 -3.12
C LYS A 79 -3.04 3.25 -3.69
N VAL A 80 -3.68 2.44 -2.86
CA VAL A 80 -4.70 1.47 -3.27
C VAL A 80 -6.00 1.80 -2.55
N SER A 81 -7.08 2.01 -3.31
CA SER A 81 -8.44 2.05 -2.78
C SER A 81 -8.89 0.63 -2.48
N ILE A 82 -9.44 0.43 -1.28
CA ILE A 82 -9.98 -0.85 -0.79
C ILE A 82 -11.46 -0.76 -0.42
N ASP A 83 -12.02 0.45 -0.37
CA ASP A 83 -13.44 0.72 -0.21
C ASP A 83 -13.72 2.17 -0.60
N ASP A 84 -14.99 2.57 -0.56
CA ASP A 84 -15.39 3.96 -0.72
C ASP A 84 -14.73 4.86 0.35
N GLY A 85 -13.86 5.76 -0.09
CA GLY A 85 -13.09 6.66 0.77
C GLY A 85 -11.97 6.01 1.60
N LEU A 86 -11.76 4.69 1.51
CA LEU A 86 -10.72 3.96 2.26
C LEU A 86 -9.57 3.54 1.35
N PHE A 87 -8.37 3.90 1.78
CA PHE A 87 -7.13 3.68 1.06
C PHE A 87 -6.09 3.00 1.93
N ILE A 88 -5.19 2.26 1.32
CA ILE A 88 -3.95 1.79 1.94
C ILE A 88 -2.77 2.27 1.10
N HIS A 89 -1.65 2.53 1.77
CA HIS A 89 -0.38 2.75 1.10
C HIS A 89 0.48 1.52 1.32
N MET A 90 0.98 0.92 0.24
CA MET A 90 1.74 -0.32 0.30
C MET A 90 3.04 -0.23 -0.49
N ARG A 91 4.02 -1.03 -0.08
CA ARG A 91 5.34 -1.12 -0.71
C ARG A 91 5.52 -2.49 -1.32
N ILE A 92 5.90 -2.53 -2.59
CA ILE A 92 6.29 -3.73 -3.32
C ILE A 92 7.78 -3.60 -3.69
N HIS A 93 8.52 -4.70 -3.58
CA HIS A 93 9.89 -4.79 -4.06
C HIS A 93 9.98 -5.64 -5.33
N ARG A 94 10.55 -5.07 -6.40
CA ARG A 94 10.94 -5.81 -7.60
C ARG A 94 12.42 -6.13 -7.54
N HIS A 95 12.76 -7.41 -7.68
CA HIS A 95 14.15 -7.85 -7.69
C HIS A 95 14.86 -7.45 -8.99
N LYS A 96 16.13 -7.02 -8.91
CA LYS A 96 16.91 -6.58 -10.09
C LYS A 96 17.14 -7.68 -11.12
N ASN A 97 17.40 -8.91 -10.66
CA ASN A 97 17.81 -10.03 -11.51
C ASN A 97 16.69 -11.04 -11.78
N HIS A 98 15.52 -10.84 -11.17
CA HIS A 98 14.38 -11.73 -11.31
C HIS A 98 13.14 -10.89 -11.59
N ASN A 99 12.30 -11.31 -12.54
CA ASN A 99 10.99 -10.68 -12.74
C ASN A 99 10.01 -11.12 -11.64
N LYS A 100 10.40 -10.90 -10.39
CA LYS A 100 9.67 -11.27 -9.18
C LYS A 100 9.35 -10.00 -8.41
N TYR A 101 8.12 -9.91 -7.97
CA TYR A 101 7.60 -8.85 -7.13
C TYR A 101 7.20 -9.44 -5.79
N ASP A 102 7.63 -8.82 -4.71
CA ASP A 102 7.28 -9.23 -3.35
C ASP A 102 6.57 -8.07 -2.65
N PHE A 103 5.44 -8.37 -2.01
CA PHE A 103 4.85 -7.46 -1.04
C PHE A 103 5.82 -7.27 0.13
N TYR A 104 6.10 -6.01 0.48
CA TYR A 104 7.06 -5.66 1.53
C TYR A 104 6.36 -5.22 2.81
N SER A 105 5.60 -4.13 2.76
CA SER A 105 4.90 -3.59 3.95
C SER A 105 3.72 -2.70 3.58
N LEU A 106 2.88 -2.41 4.58
CA LEU A 106 1.92 -1.32 4.56
C LEU A 106 2.50 -0.12 5.29
N HIS A 107 2.14 1.09 4.86
CA HIS A 107 2.46 2.31 5.60
C HIS A 107 1.61 2.37 6.86
N GLU A 108 2.28 2.36 8.01
CA GLU A 108 1.63 2.53 9.31
C GLU A 108 1.85 3.95 9.84
N ILE A 109 0.77 4.57 10.32
CA ILE A 109 0.82 5.85 11.03
C ILE A 109 0.06 5.76 12.35
N ILE A 110 0.41 6.63 13.29
CA ILE A 110 -0.32 6.76 14.56
C ILE A 110 -1.38 7.84 14.41
N ARG A 111 -2.66 7.47 14.58
CA ARG A 111 -3.78 8.41 14.71
C ARG A 111 -4.47 8.22 16.03
N HIS A 112 -4.68 9.30 16.77
CA HIS A 112 -5.37 9.27 18.07
C HIS A 112 -4.86 8.15 18.99
N ASN A 113 -3.53 8.00 19.09
CA ASN A 113 -2.83 6.97 19.86
C ASN A 113 -3.06 5.50 19.42
N ASN A 114 -3.57 5.28 18.20
CA ASN A 114 -3.70 3.95 17.60
C ASN A 114 -2.92 3.86 16.29
N ALA A 115 -2.23 2.74 16.07
CA ALA A 115 -1.63 2.43 14.79
C ALA A 115 -2.73 2.11 13.76
N THR A 116 -2.58 2.63 12.55
CA THR A 116 -3.47 2.34 11.42
C THR A 116 -2.69 2.35 10.12
N CYS A 117 -3.10 1.49 9.19
CA CYS A 117 -2.61 1.48 7.81
C CYS A 117 -3.68 1.97 6.81
N VAL A 118 -4.75 2.57 7.33
CA VAL A 118 -5.90 3.05 6.53
C VAL A 118 -5.85 4.56 6.43
N PHE A 119 -5.95 5.02 5.20
CA PHE A 119 -5.87 6.41 4.79
C PHE A 119 -7.18 6.82 4.10
N THR A 120 -7.39 8.12 4.03
CA THR A 120 -8.47 8.75 3.29
C THR A 120 -7.99 9.18 1.90
N GLU A 121 -8.92 9.46 0.99
CA GLU A 121 -8.59 9.84 -0.38
C GLU A 121 -7.66 11.06 -0.48
N GLY A 122 -7.82 12.05 0.40
CA GLY A 122 -7.02 13.29 0.36
C GLY A 122 -5.59 13.13 0.86
N GLU A 123 -5.24 11.99 1.44
CA GLU A 123 -3.91 11.80 2.01
C GLU A 123 -2.88 11.42 0.95
N PRO A 124 -1.76 12.14 0.87
CA PRO A 124 -0.78 11.91 -0.17
C PRO A 124 -0.03 10.60 0.06
N LEU A 125 0.35 9.96 -1.04
CA LEU A 125 1.36 8.91 -0.99
C LEU A 125 2.69 9.55 -0.59
N THR A 126 3.34 9.02 0.44
CA THR A 126 4.64 9.50 0.94
C THR A 126 5.59 8.34 1.13
N TYR A 127 6.90 8.63 1.19
CA TYR A 127 7.89 7.61 1.49
C TYR A 127 7.68 7.04 2.90
N PHE A 128 7.86 5.73 3.05
CA PHE A 128 7.90 5.03 4.33
C PHE A 128 8.83 3.82 4.22
N ASN A 129 9.44 3.42 5.33
CA ASN A 129 10.41 2.31 5.34
C ASN A 129 10.08 1.21 6.36
N TYR A 130 9.01 1.38 7.14
CA TYR A 130 8.66 0.54 8.28
C TYR A 130 7.16 0.21 8.23
#